data_AF-A0A1J5P6J2-F1
#
_entry.id   AF-A0A1J5P6J2-F1
#
_cell.length_a   1.000
_cell.length_b   1.000
_cell.length_c   1.000
_cell.angle_alpha   90.00
_cell.angle_beta   90.00
_cell.angle_gamma   90.00
#
_symmetry.space_group_name_H-M   'P 1'
#
loop_
_entity.id
_entity.type
_entity.pdbx_description
1 polymer ?
#
loop_
_entity_poly.entity_id
_entity_poly.type
_entity_poly.pdbx_seq_one_letter_code
_entity_poly.pdbx_strand_id
1 'polypeptide(L)' 'MGLRPFCVTVDQSAEDYLPHIFGKHSFIIVKRPAELPRRLALLYAQLTR' A
#
# COMPACT_ATOMS: atom_id res chain seq x y z
N MET A 1 -1.09 15.33 15.55
CA MET A 1 -0.55 14.73 14.32
C MET A 1 -0.17 13.29 14.63
N GLY A 2 -0.53 12.34 13.76
CA GLY A 2 -0.28 10.93 13.97
C GLY A 2 0.26 10.27 12.70
N LEU A 3 0.89 9.11 12.86
CA LEU A 3 1.36 8.30 11.74
C LEU A 3 0.15 7.70 11.01
N ARG A 4 0.14 7.78 9.68
CA ARG A 4 -0.83 7.10 8.83
C ARG A 4 -0.15 5.88 8.21
N PRO A 5 -0.37 4.66 8.72
CA PRO A 5 0.26 3.48 8.20
C PRO A 5 -0.31 3.15 6.81
N PHE A 6 0.56 2.73 5.89
CA PHE A 6 0.19 2.25 4.57
C PHE A 6 0.96 0.98 4.26
N CYS A 7 0.27 -0.08 3.85
CA CYS A 7 0.91 -1.36 3.54
C CYS A 7 1.08 -1.55 2.03
N VAL A 8 2.26 -1.96 1.61
CA VAL A 8 2.50 -2.47 0.25
C VAL A 8 2.89 -3.93 0.38
N THR A 9 2.14 -4.82 -0.26
CA THR A 9 2.38 -6.26 -0.18
C THR A 9 2.36 -6.91 -1.56
N VAL A 10 3.05 -8.04 -1.70
CA VAL A 10 2.96 -8.93 -2.86
C VAL A 10 2.12 -10.18 -2.58
N ASP A 11 1.63 -10.29 -1.33
CA ASP A 11 0.70 -11.34 -0.91
C ASP A 11 -0.67 -11.12 -1.59
N GLN A 12 -1.08 -12.11 -2.38
CA GLN A 12 -2.32 -12.05 -3.15
C GLN A 12 -3.56 -12.34 -2.30
N SER A 13 -3.39 -12.96 -1.12
CA SER A 13 -4.47 -13.22 -0.16
C SER A 13 -4.67 -12.07 0.83
N ALA A 14 -3.97 -10.95 0.65
CA ALA A 14 -3.93 -9.90 1.65
C ALA A 14 -5.24 -9.10 1.80
N GLU A 15 -6.16 -9.20 0.84
CA GLU A 15 -7.51 -8.63 0.95
C GLU A 15 -8.30 -9.25 2.11
N ASP A 16 -7.95 -10.47 2.53
CA ASP A 16 -8.64 -11.19 3.60
C ASP A 16 -8.38 -10.58 4.99
N TYR A 17 -7.29 -9.82 5.16
CA TYR A 17 -6.88 -9.33 6.48
C TYR A 17 -6.42 -7.86 6.52
N LEU A 18 -5.78 -7.34 5.47
CA LEU A 18 -5.28 -5.96 5.48
C LEU A 18 -6.36 -4.88 5.65
N PRO A 19 -7.59 -5.02 5.14
CA PRO A 19 -8.66 -4.07 5.42
C PRO A 19 -8.93 -3.88 6.92
N HIS A 20 -8.72 -4.91 7.74
CA HIS A 20 -8.93 -4.87 9.18
C HIS A 20 -7.75 -4.27 9.96
N ILE A 21 -6.54 -4.31 9.40
CA ILE A 21 -5.31 -3.81 10.05
C ILE A 21 -5.00 -2.37 9.65
N PHE A 22 -5.07 -2.07 8.36
CA PHE A 22 -4.68 -0.76 7.81
C PHE A 22 -5.90 0.09 7.43
N GLY A 23 -7.06 -0.53 7.20
CA GLY A 23 -8.24 0.10 6.62
C GLY A 23 -8.32 -0.15 5.11
N LYS A 24 -9.54 -0.13 4.57
CA LYS A 24 -9.85 -0.49 3.17
C LYS A 24 -9.06 0.29 2.11
N HIS A 25 -8.59 1.49 2.42
CA HIS A 25 -7.87 2.36 1.48
C HIS A 25 -6.40 2.59 1.84
N SER A 26 -5.87 1.82 2.79
CA SER A 26 -4.52 2.02 3.34
C SER A 26 -3.57 0.87 3.01
N PHE A 27 -3.85 0.14 1.93
CA PHE A 27 -2.93 -0.87 1.43
C PHE A 27 -3.04 -1.04 -0.08
N ILE A 28 -2.03 -1.65 -0.68
CA ILE A 28 -2.06 -2.07 -2.08
C ILE A 28 -1.38 -3.43 -2.25
N ILE A 29 -2.00 -4.27 -3.08
CA ILE A 29 -1.45 -5.55 -3.51
C ILE A 29 -0.74 -5.36 -4.85
N VAL A 30 0.55 -5.70 -4.88
CA VAL A 30 1.41 -5.61 -6.04
C VAL A 30 1.66 -7.02 -6.58
N LYS A 31 0.97 -7.37 -7.67
CA LYS A 31 1.08 -8.70 -8.30
C LYS A 31 2.45 -8.97 -8.93
N ARG A 32 3.16 -7.92 -9.37
CA ARG A 32 4.46 -8.01 -10.02
C ARG A 32 5.47 -7.12 -9.29
N PRO A 33 6.51 -7.69 -8.65
CA PRO A 33 7.49 -6.90 -7.91
C PRO A 33 8.17 -5.81 -8.75
N ALA A 34 8.36 -6.04 -10.06
CA ALA A 34 8.90 -5.03 -10.97
C ALA A 34 8.06 -3.73 -11.04
N GLU A 35 6.78 -3.75 -10.62
CA GLU A 35 5.93 -2.57 -10.56
C GLU A 35 6.09 -1.74 -9.28
N LEU A 36 6.72 -2.29 -8.22
CA LEU A 36 6.90 -1.62 -6.93
C LEU A 36 7.54 -0.23 -7.06
N PRO A 37 8.68 -0.04 -7.75
CA PRO A 37 9.35 1.26 -7.81
C PRO A 37 8.45 2.36 -8.37
N ARG A 38 7.70 2.05 -9.44
CA ARG A 38 6.75 2.98 -10.07
C ARG A 38 5.60 3.32 -9.13
N ARG A 39 5.01 2.32 -8.47
CA ARG A 39 3.87 2.50 -7.55
C ARG A 39 4.28 3.28 -6.30
N LEU A 40 5.44 2.99 -5.72
CA LEU A 40 5.97 3.70 -4.56
C LEU A 40 6.28 5.17 -4.87
N ALA A 41 6.89 5.45 -6.04
CA ALA A 41 7.15 6.83 -6.47
C ALA A 41 5.86 7.67 -6.57
N LEU A 42 4.80 7.10 -7.16
CA LEU A 42 3.48 7.74 -7.25
C LEU A 42 2.87 7.99 -5.86
N LEU A 43 2.97 7.01 -4.96
CA LEU A 43 2.45 7.12 -3.60
C LEU A 43 3.17 8.22 -2.80
N TYR A 44 4.50 8.28 -2.90
CA TYR A 44 5.32 9.31 -2.26
C TYR A 44 4.98 10.72 -2.77
N ALA A 45 4.78 10.88 -4.08
CA ALA A 45 4.37 12.14 -4.67
C ALA A 45 3.00 12.63 -4.19
N GLN A 46 2.07 11.72 -3.84
CA GLN A 46 0.78 12.07 -3.24
C GLN A 46 0.90 12.45 -1.76
N LEU A 47 1.84 11.86 -1.03
CA LEU A 47 2.02 12.08 0.41
C LEU A 47 2.83 13.34 0.75
N THR A 48 3.59 13.87 -0.20
CA THR A 48 4.45 15.05 -0.04
C THR A 48 3.86 16.34 -0.63
N ARG A 49 2.56 16.33 -0.97
CA ARG A 49 1.80 17.51 -1.39
C ARG A 49 1.08 18.20 -0.24
#